data_AF-J3KWK0-F1
#
_entry.id   AF-J3KWK0-F1
#
_cell.length_a   1.000
_cell.length_b   1.000
_cell.length_c   1.000
_cell.angle_alpha   90.00
_cell.angle_beta   90.00
_cell.angle_gamma   90.00
#
_symmetry.space_group_name_H-M   'P 1'
#
loop_
_entity.id
_entity.type
_entity.pdbx_description
1 polymer ?
#
loop_
_entity_poly.entity_id
_entity_poly.type
_entity_poly.pdbx_seq_one_letter_code
_entity_poly.pdbx_strand_id
1 'polypeptide(L)'
;MGAELLAVRGASFNPLFPYHEIDQLGEDEYLAEMDAGAKLHGAVEAAQEACTCFDSICGHLHAMILLLDYPGLLDVIEEERVAAAADLSAAIERVRLGRSMAAGARQDVSAGGTD
;
A
#
# COMPACT_ATOMS: atom_id res chain seq x y z
N MET A 1 3.10 -9.37 13.74
CA MET A 1 2.74 -8.86 15.08
C MET A 1 3.59 -7.66 15.51
N GLY A 2 4.85 -7.78 15.95
CA GLY A 2 5.60 -6.62 16.49
C GLY A 2 5.85 -5.46 15.50
N ALA A 3 6.06 -5.76 14.22
CA ALA A 3 6.30 -4.74 13.19
C ALA A 3 5.03 -4.04 12.68
N GLU A 4 3.89 -4.75 12.67
CA GLU A 4 2.58 -4.20 12.26
C GLU A 4 2.07 -3.18 13.29
N LEU A 5 2.12 -3.52 14.58
CA LEU A 5 1.77 -2.63 15.69
C LEU A 5 2.65 -1.36 15.73
N LEU A 6 3.93 -1.47 15.35
CA LEU A 6 4.84 -0.32 15.25
C LEU A 6 4.46 0.62 14.09
N ALA A 7 3.96 0.07 12.98
CA ALA A 7 3.47 0.84 11.85
C ALA A 7 2.16 1.59 12.16
N VAL A 8 1.33 1.04 13.06
CA VAL A 8 0.11 1.68 13.56
C VAL A 8 0.42 2.86 14.49
N ARG A 9 1.28 2.68 15.50
CA ARG A 9 1.49 3.70 16.56
C ARG A 9 2.55 4.76 16.26
N GLY A 10 3.45 4.54 15.31
CA GLY A 10 4.51 5.50 14.97
C GLY A 10 5.59 5.67 16.06
N ALA A 11 6.43 6.70 15.92
CA ALA A 11 7.64 6.93 16.74
C ALA A 11 7.38 7.29 18.22
N SER A 12 6.13 7.30 18.69
CA SER A 12 5.78 7.43 20.11
C SER A 12 5.90 6.11 20.89
N PHE A 13 6.42 5.06 20.26
CA PHE A 13 6.62 3.74 20.84
C PHE A 13 7.65 3.76 21.99
N ASN A 14 7.18 3.53 23.21
CA ASN A 14 8.04 3.27 24.36
C ASN A 14 8.27 1.75 24.49
N PRO A 15 9.47 1.23 24.18
CA PRO A 15 9.78 -0.20 24.24
C PRO A 15 9.72 -0.80 25.65
N LEU A 16 9.43 0.01 26.67
CA LEU A 16 9.30 -0.40 28.07
C LEU A 16 7.86 -0.77 28.48
N PHE A 17 6.85 -0.55 27.63
CA PHE A 17 5.50 -1.04 27.93
C PHE A 17 5.43 -2.53 27.56
N PRO A 18 5.18 -3.42 28.54
CA PRO A 18 5.02 -4.84 28.26
C PRO A 18 3.85 -4.98 27.31
N TYR A 19 4.05 -5.74 26.22
CA TYR A 19 2.97 -6.21 25.37
C TYR A 19 1.83 -6.65 26.28
N HIS A 20 0.73 -5.90 26.31
CA HIS A 20 -0.50 -6.46 26.86
C HIS A 20 -0.82 -7.59 25.90
N GLU A 21 -0.75 -8.82 26.39
CA GLU A 21 -1.24 -9.96 25.64
C GLU A 21 -2.64 -9.62 25.14
N ILE A 22 -3.03 -10.12 23.96
CA ILE A 22 -4.34 -9.87 23.37
C ILE A 22 -5.48 -10.07 24.40
N ASP A 23 -5.25 -10.99 25.34
CA ASP A 23 -6.10 -11.38 26.46
C ASP A 23 -6.29 -10.29 27.54
N GLN A 24 -5.57 -9.17 27.44
CA GLN A 24 -5.60 -8.02 28.37
C GLN A 24 -6.21 -6.76 27.75
N LEU A 25 -6.60 -6.79 26.46
CA LEU A 25 -7.34 -5.71 25.82
C LEU A 25 -8.83 -5.81 26.18
N GLY A 26 -9.49 -4.67 26.37
CA GLY A 26 -10.96 -4.63 26.40
C GLY A 26 -11.55 -5.12 25.08
N GLU A 27 -12.80 -5.60 25.07
CA GLU A 27 -13.46 -6.12 23.85
C GLU A 27 -13.43 -5.08 22.70
N ASP A 28 -13.65 -3.80 23.02
CA ASP A 28 -13.63 -2.70 22.05
C ASP A 28 -12.21 -2.40 21.51
N GLU A 29 -11.19 -2.46 22.37
CA GLU A 29 -9.79 -2.24 21.97
C GLU A 29 -9.27 -3.38 21.09
N TYR A 30 -9.66 -4.62 21.41
CA TYR A 30 -9.32 -5.79 20.61
C TYR A 30 -9.93 -5.72 19.21
N LEU A 31 -11.20 -5.34 19.11
CA LEU A 31 -11.88 -5.17 17.82
C LEU A 31 -11.26 -4.03 16.99
N ALA A 32 -10.90 -2.91 17.63
CA ALA A 32 -10.23 -1.80 16.97
C ALA A 32 -8.85 -2.19 16.40
N GLU A 33 -8.05 -2.95 17.17
CA GLU A 33 -6.75 -3.44 16.72
C GLU A 33 -6.89 -4.46 15.58
N MET A 34 -7.90 -5.34 15.63
CA MET A 34 -8.21 -6.26 14.54
C MET A 34 -8.58 -5.54 13.24
N ASP A 35 -9.45 -4.53 13.31
CA ASP A 35 -9.88 -3.75 12.14
C ASP A 35 -8.70 -2.95 11.55
N ALA A 36 -7.87 -2.36 12.41
CA ALA A 36 -6.64 -1.69 12.00
C ALA A 36 -5.66 -2.65 11.30
N GLY A 37 -5.51 -3.87 11.83
CA GLY A 37 -4.70 -4.94 11.23
C GLY A 37 -5.21 -5.31 9.83
N ALA A 38 -6.52 -5.51 9.68
CA ALA A 38 -7.13 -5.82 8.38
C ALA A 38 -6.91 -4.68 7.35
N LYS A 39 -7.07 -3.43 7.78
CA LYS A 39 -6.81 -2.26 6.92
C LYS A 39 -5.33 -2.13 6.55
N LEU A 40 -4.40 -2.37 7.46
CA LEU A 40 -2.98 -2.38 7.13
C LEU A 40 -2.61 -3.49 6.16
N HIS A 41 -3.21 -4.67 6.31
CA HIS A 41 -3.01 -5.77 5.38
C HIS A 41 -3.47 -5.38 3.96
N GLY A 42 -4.68 -4.83 3.83
CA GLY A 42 -5.17 -4.30 2.54
C GLY A 42 -4.29 -3.17 1.99
N ALA A 43 -3.71 -2.32 2.86
CA ALA A 43 -2.77 -1.29 2.43
C ALA A 43 -1.48 -1.87 1.83
N VAL A 44 -0.99 -2.98 2.38
CA VAL A 44 0.18 -3.71 1.85
C VAL A 44 -0.15 -4.36 0.52
N GLU A 45 -1.32 -5.01 0.39
CA GLU A 45 -1.77 -5.60 -0.89
C GLU A 45 -1.87 -4.52 -1.97
N ALA A 46 -2.51 -3.38 -1.68
CA ALA A 46 -2.59 -2.26 -2.61
C ALA A 46 -1.19 -1.72 -3.01
N ALA A 47 -0.24 -1.68 -2.08
CA ALA A 47 1.13 -1.29 -2.37
C ALA A 47 1.85 -2.32 -3.27
N GLN A 48 1.66 -3.61 -3.03
CA GLN A 48 2.20 -4.68 -3.88
C GLN A 48 1.64 -4.61 -5.29
N GLU A 49 0.34 -4.41 -5.44
CA GLU A 49 -0.26 -4.24 -6.76
C GLU A 49 0.28 -2.99 -7.48
N ALA A 50 0.52 -1.89 -6.75
CA ALA A 50 1.13 -0.70 -7.33
C ALA A 50 2.56 -0.97 -7.85
N CYS A 51 3.36 -1.76 -7.11
CA CYS A 51 4.67 -2.22 -7.57
C CYS A 51 4.58 -3.05 -8.84
N THR A 52 3.61 -3.97 -8.94
CA THR A 52 3.36 -4.75 -10.16
C THR A 52 3.05 -3.84 -11.36
N CYS A 53 2.25 -2.79 -11.17
CA CYS A 53 2.02 -1.80 -12.22
C CYS A 53 3.33 -1.07 -12.61
N PHE A 54 4.18 -0.72 -11.66
CA PHE A 54 5.48 -0.09 -11.96
C PHE A 54 6.41 -1.01 -12.76
N ASP A 55 6.45 -2.30 -12.44
CA ASP A 55 7.23 -3.28 -13.20
C ASP A 55 6.72 -3.39 -14.64
N SER A 56 5.39 -3.38 -14.83
CA SER A 56 4.76 -3.37 -16.15
C SER A 56 5.12 -2.12 -16.96
N ILE A 57 5.05 -0.93 -16.35
CA ILE A 57 5.48 0.34 -16.98
C ILE A 57 6.94 0.27 -17.42
N CYS A 58 7.83 -0.25 -16.57
CA CYS A 58 9.23 -0.45 -16.94
C CYS A 58 9.38 -1.37 -18.16
N GLY A 59 8.58 -2.43 -18.22
CA GLY A 59 8.50 -3.32 -19.38
C GLY A 59 8.09 -2.61 -20.65
N HIS A 60 7.00 -1.84 -20.63
CA HIS A 60 6.53 -1.05 -21.77
C HIS A 60 7.58 -0.04 -22.25
N LEU A 61 8.21 0.70 -21.32
CA LEU A 61 9.26 1.66 -21.66
C LEU A 61 10.48 0.96 -22.29
N HIS A 62 10.86 -0.22 -21.78
CA HIS A 62 11.94 -1.01 -22.36
C HIS A 62 11.59 -1.47 -23.77
N ALA A 63 10.35 -1.94 -24.00
CA ALA A 63 9.86 -2.32 -25.32
C ALA A 63 9.91 -1.13 -26.30
N MET A 64 9.45 0.05 -25.88
CA MET A 64 9.53 1.27 -26.69
C MET A 64 10.97 1.60 -27.09
N ILE A 65 11.94 1.49 -26.17
CA ILE A 65 13.36 1.73 -26.47
C ILE A 65 13.85 0.77 -27.56
N LEU A 66 13.52 -0.52 -27.47
CA LEU A 66 13.89 -1.52 -28.47
C LEU A 66 13.22 -1.25 -29.83
N LEU A 67 11.99 -0.76 -29.83
CA LEU A 67 11.22 -0.47 -31.05
C LEU A 67 11.74 0.77 -31.78
N LEU A 68 12.37 1.73 -31.08
CA LEU A 68 12.96 2.92 -31.71
C LEU A 68 14.08 2.60 -32.71
N ASP A 69 14.72 1.43 -32.57
CA ASP A 69 15.75 0.97 -33.50
C ASP A 69 15.16 0.51 -34.86
N TYR A 70 13.83 0.36 -34.96
CA TYR A 70 13.14 -0.16 -36.14
C TYR A 70 12.25 0.90 -36.79
N PRO A 71 12.67 1.47 -37.94
CA PRO A 71 11.87 2.46 -38.65
C PRO A 71 10.52 1.88 -39.09
N GLY A 72 9.44 2.62 -38.84
CA GLY A 72 8.08 2.26 -39.27
C GLY A 72 7.20 1.62 -38.20
N LEU A 73 7.68 1.44 -36.96
CA LEU A 73 6.90 0.87 -35.85
C LEU A 73 6.30 1.93 -34.90
N LEU A 74 6.03 3.15 -35.41
CA LEU A 74 5.47 4.24 -34.60
C LEU A 74 4.12 3.87 -33.95
N ASP A 75 3.29 3.11 -34.67
CA ASP A 75 1.98 2.68 -34.15
C ASP A 75 2.15 1.74 -32.94
N VAL A 76 3.12 0.82 -33.00
CA VAL A 76 3.42 -0.12 -31.89
C VAL A 76 4.02 0.63 -30.70
N ILE A 77 4.88 1.62 -30.94
CA ILE A 77 5.42 2.48 -29.88
C ILE A 77 4.29 3.26 -29.18
N GLU A 78 3.29 3.70 -29.92
CA GLU A 78 2.12 4.38 -29.37
C GLU A 78 1.23 3.44 -28.55
N GLU A 79 1.04 2.19 -28.99
CA GLU A 79 0.34 1.16 -28.21
C GLU A 79 1.02 0.91 -26.85
N GLU A 80 2.34 0.73 -26.84
CA GLU A 80 3.15 0.58 -25.62
C GLU A 80 3.03 1.81 -24.71
N ARG A 81 3.03 3.02 -25.29
CA ARG A 81 2.86 4.27 -24.53
C ARG A 81 1.49 4.34 -23.86
N VAL A 82 0.43 3.96 -24.57
CA VAL A 82 -0.94 3.95 -24.04
C VAL A 82 -1.08 2.92 -22.92
N ALA A 83 -0.50 1.73 -23.09
CA ALA A 83 -0.49 0.70 -22.06
C ALA A 83 0.26 1.16 -20.79
N ALA A 84 1.46 1.74 -20.94
CA ALA A 84 2.20 2.33 -19.83
C ALA A 84 1.42 3.44 -19.10
N ALA A 85 0.67 4.27 -19.83
CA ALA A 85 -0.16 5.31 -19.23
C ALA A 85 -1.36 4.75 -18.45
N ALA A 86 -1.94 3.65 -18.93
CA ALA A 86 -2.99 2.93 -18.22
C ALA A 86 -2.47 2.33 -16.91
N ASP A 87 -1.31 1.66 -16.95
CA ASP A 87 -0.67 1.11 -15.76
C ASP A 87 -0.26 2.19 -14.76
N LEU A 88 0.24 3.34 -15.23
CA LEU A 88 0.55 4.48 -14.37
C LEU A 88 -0.69 4.99 -13.64
N SER A 89 -1.81 5.12 -14.35
CA SER A 89 -3.08 5.54 -13.76
C SER A 89 -3.53 4.54 -12.70
N ALA A 90 -3.42 3.25 -12.99
CA ALA A 90 -3.79 2.18 -12.07
C ALA A 90 -2.87 2.14 -10.83
N ALA A 91 -1.57 2.36 -10.98
CA ALA A 91 -0.61 2.45 -9.88
C ALA A 91 -0.95 3.61 -8.93
N ILE A 92 -1.33 4.77 -9.48
CA ILE A 92 -1.71 5.96 -8.69
C ILE A 92 -2.94 5.65 -7.84
N GLU A 93 -3.97 5.03 -8.41
CA GLU A 93 -5.19 4.66 -7.67
C GLU A 93 -4.89 3.65 -6.55
N ARG A 94 -4.03 2.67 -6.80
CA ARG A 94 -3.59 1.69 -5.79
C ARG A 94 -2.83 2.35 -4.64
N VAL A 95 -1.92 3.27 -4.94
CA VAL A 95 -1.21 4.04 -3.92
C VAL A 95 -2.18 4.90 -3.09
N ARG A 96 -3.19 5.50 -3.73
CA ARG A 96 -4.22 6.27 -3.03
C ARG A 96 -5.06 5.39 -2.11
N LEU A 97 -5.47 4.21 -2.60
CA LEU A 97 -6.22 3.22 -1.83
C LEU A 97 -5.43 2.76 -0.60
N GLY A 98 -4.19 2.32 -0.79
CA GLY A 98 -3.35 1.84 0.31
C GLY A 98 -3.08 2.94 1.34
N ARG A 99 -2.89 4.19 0.89
CA ARG A 99 -2.77 5.35 1.80
C ARG A 99 -4.05 5.58 2.62
N SER A 100 -5.22 5.47 2.00
CA SER A 100 -6.51 5.62 2.68
C SER A 100 -6.69 4.55 3.75
N MET A 101 -6.40 3.29 3.42
CA MET A 101 -6.46 2.17 4.36
C MET A 101 -5.49 2.33 5.53
N ALA A 102 -4.24 2.70 5.27
CA ALA A 102 -3.26 2.96 6.32
C ALA A 102 -3.63 4.15 7.22
N ALA A 103 -4.28 5.18 6.66
CA ALA A 103 -4.81 6.28 7.45
C ALA A 103 -6.00 5.84 8.31
N GLY A 104 -6.90 5.02 7.76
CA GLY A 104 -8.01 4.42 8.50
C GLY A 104 -7.53 3.59 9.69
N ALA A 105 -6.55 2.69 9.47
CA ALA A 105 -5.97 1.88 10.54
C ALA A 105 -5.43 2.72 11.73
N ARG A 106 -4.84 3.89 11.45
CA ARG A 106 -4.37 4.80 12.51
C ARG A 106 -5.51 5.43 13.29
N GLN A 107 -6.64 5.69 12.65
CA GLN A 107 -7.81 6.27 13.30
C GLN A 107 -8.48 5.28 14.25
N ASP A 108 -8.59 4.02 13.86
CA ASP A 108 -9.24 2.99 14.68
C ASP A 108 -8.51 2.81 16.02
N VAL A 109 -7.17 2.81 16.00
CA VAL A 109 -6.36 2.64 17.22
C VAL A 109 -6.21 3.94 18.01
N SER A 110 -6.40 5.11 17.40
CA SER A 110 -6.35 6.40 18.10
C SER A 110 -7.66 6.72 18.85
N ALA A 111 -8.79 6.15 18.45
CA ALA A 111 -10.09 6.39 19.07
C ALA A 111 -10.31 5.61 20.39
N GLY A 112 -9.51 4.57 20.67
CA GLY A 112 -9.60 3.79 21.91
C GLY A 112 -8.84 4.38 23.12
N GLY A 113 -8.20 5.54 22.97
CA GLY A 113 -7.30 6.12 23.99
C GLY A 113 -7.88 7.23 24.85
N THR A 114 -9.20 7.47 24.83
CA THR A 114 -9.83 8.50 25.66
C THR A 114 -10.88 7.89 26.58
N ASP A 115 -10.45 7.50 27.77
CA ASP A 115 -11.21 7.57 29.03
C ASP A 115 -10.26 7.96 30.18
#